data_AF-A0A0Q8BD06-F1
#
_entry.id   AF-A0A0Q8BD06-F1
#
_cell.length_a   1.000
_cell.length_b   1.000
_cell.length_c   1.000
_cell.angle_alpha   90.00
_cell.angle_beta   90.00
_cell.angle_gamma   90.00
#
_symmetry.space_group_name_H-M   'P 1'
#
loop_
_entity.id
_entity.type
_entity.pdbx_description
1 polymer ?
#
loop_
_entity_poly.entity_id
_entity_poly.type
_entity_poly.pdbx_seq_one_letter_code
_entity_poly.pdbx_strand_id
1 'polypeptide(L)' 'MAENRLMHRHLKVKRNVFRIIEMHLAEKGATEIARATGISRSSVYRVISDIMDNQPIPTKAPENHPY' A
#
# COMPACT_ATOMS: atom_id res chain seq x y z
N MET A 1 20.67 24.05 -2.05
CA MET A 1 20.42 22.89 -2.94
C MET A 1 20.01 21.62 -2.16
N ALA A 2 19.06 21.70 -1.21
CA ALA A 2 18.62 20.55 -0.41
C ALA A 2 17.18 20.08 -0.74
N GLU A 3 16.30 21.01 -1.13
CA GLU A 3 14.89 20.75 -1.45
C GLU A 3 14.68 19.72 -2.58
N ASN A 4 15.49 19.78 -3.63
CA ASN A 4 15.32 18.93 -4.80
C ASN A 4 15.54 17.43 -4.49
N ARG A 5 16.41 17.11 -3.52
CA ARG A 5 16.66 15.72 -3.09
C ARG A 5 15.50 15.14 -2.29
N LEU A 6 14.84 15.96 -1.48
CA LEU A 6 13.68 15.55 -0.69
C LEU A 6 12.50 15.23 -1.60
N MET A 7 12.25 16.05 -2.62
CA MET A 7 11.19 15.80 -3.61
C MET A 7 11.40 14.50 -4.39
N HIS A 8 12.61 14.27 -4.92
CA HIS A 8 12.93 13.05 -5.65
C HIS A 8 12.76 11.79 -4.79
N ARG A 9 13.13 11.85 -3.50
CA ARG A 9 12.93 10.74 -2.56
C ARG A 9 11.44 10.47 -2.33
N HIS A 10 10.64 11.53 -2.17
CA HIS A 10 9.21 11.42 -1.94
C HIS A 10 8.47 10.80 -3.14
N LEU A 11 8.82 11.21 -4.36
CA LEU A 11 8.30 10.65 -5.62
C LEU A 11 8.64 9.16 -5.77
N LYS A 12 9.89 8.77 -5.43
CA LYS A 12 10.31 7.37 -5.48
C LYS A 12 9.57 6.50 -4.46
N VAL A 13 9.33 7.02 -3.25
CA VAL A 13 8.55 6.34 -2.21
C VAL A 13 7.11 6.11 -2.67
N LYS A 14 6.45 7.13 -3.27
CA LYS A 14 5.07 6.98 -3.79
C LYS A 14 4.95 5.93 -4.89
N ARG A 15 5.89 5.89 -5.84
CA ARG A 15 5.92 4.86 -6.91
C ARG A 15 6.09 3.45 -6.34
N ASN A 16 6.96 3.30 -5.35
CA ASN A 16 7.21 2.03 -4.68
C ASN A 16 5.97 1.51 -3.94
N VAL A 17 5.25 2.40 -3.23
CA VAL A 17 3.99 2.05 -2.56
C VAL A 17 2.95 1.60 -3.57
N PHE A 18 2.75 2.35 -4.66
CA PHE A 18 1.78 1.98 -5.69
C PHE A 18 2.06 0.59 -6.29
N ARG A 19 3.33 0.31 -6.60
CA ARG A 19 3.78 -0.99 -7.12
C ARG A 19 3.51 -2.15 -6.15
N ILE A 20 3.69 -1.93 -4.84
CA ILE A 20 3.37 -2.92 -3.81
C ILE A 20 1.88 -3.25 -3.83
N ILE A 21 1.02 -2.23 -3.93
CA ILE A 21 -0.44 -2.38 -3.95
C ILE A 21 -0.89 -3.16 -5.17
N GLU A 22 -0.46 -2.75 -6.37
CA GLU A 22 -0.83 -3.42 -7.62
C GLU A 22 -0.50 -4.91 -7.57
N MET A 23 0.69 -5.26 -7.08
CA MET A 23 1.09 -6.66 -6.98
C MET A 23 0.31 -7.41 -5.88
N HIS A 24 -0.01 -6.76 -4.76
CA HIS A 24 -0.82 -7.37 -3.71
C HIS A 24 -2.24 -7.66 -4.19
N LEU A 25 -2.85 -6.73 -4.94
CA LEU A 25 -4.16 -6.91 -5.58
C LEU A 25 -4.14 -8.01 -6.65
N ALA A 26 -2.99 -8.23 -7.29
CA ALA A 26 -2.76 -9.37 -8.19
C ALA A 26 -2.43 -10.69 -7.45
N GLU A 27 -2.78 -10.78 -6.16
CA GLU A 27 -2.62 -11.95 -5.28
C GLU A 27 -1.16 -12.44 -5.14
N LYS A 28 -0.18 -11.56 -5.37
CA LYS A 28 1.24 -11.89 -5.14
C LYS A 28 1.58 -11.89 -3.66
N GLY A 29 2.38 -12.87 -3.25
CA GLY A 29 2.84 -12.96 -1.87
C GLY A 29 3.87 -11.87 -1.54
N ALA A 30 3.93 -11.45 -0.27
CA ALA A 30 4.86 -10.41 0.19
C ALA A 30 6.33 -10.68 -0.18
N THR A 31 6.73 -11.96 -0.25
CA THR A 31 8.08 -12.36 -0.69
C THR A 31 8.31 -12.10 -2.18
N GLU A 32 7.32 -12.36 -3.03
CA GLU A 32 7.40 -12.07 -4.48
C GLU A 32 7.42 -10.57 -4.74
N ILE A 33 6.58 -9.82 -4.02
CA ILE A 33 6.54 -8.36 -4.08
C ILE A 33 7.89 -7.76 -3.68
N ALA A 34 8.49 -8.24 -2.59
CA ALA A 34 9.81 -7.79 -2.15
C ALA A 34 10.90 -8.02 -3.21
N ARG A 35 10.89 -9.20 -3.84
CA ARG A 35 11.85 -9.54 -4.92
C ARG A 35 11.65 -8.66 -6.15
N ALA A 36 10.41 -8.41 -6.55
CA ALA A 36 10.09 -7.62 -7.74
C ALA A 36 10.33 -6.12 -7.56
N THR A 37 10.14 -5.59 -6.34
CA THR A 37 10.26 -4.16 -6.04
C THR A 37 11.62 -3.78 -5.47
N GLY A 38 12.43 -4.75 -5.03
CA GLY A 38 13.68 -4.51 -4.30
C GLY A 38 13.47 -3.93 -2.89
N ILE A 39 12.24 -4.01 -2.37
CA ILE A 39 11.86 -3.49 -1.06
C ILE A 39 11.94 -4.64 -0.04
N SER A 40 12.37 -4.36 1.19
CA SER A 40 12.38 -5.38 2.24
C SER A 40 10.97 -5.92 2.51
N ARG A 41 10.86 -7.23 2.77
CA ARG A 41 9.58 -7.85 3.11
C ARG A 41 8.88 -7.14 4.27
N SER A 42 9.62 -6.71 5.28
CA SER A 42 9.08 -5.96 6.42
C SER A 42 8.44 -4.64 6.00
N SER A 43 9.05 -3.89 5.08
CA SER A 43 8.45 -2.65 4.55
C SER A 43 7.22 -2.95 3.68
N VAL A 44 7.22 -4.04 2.91
CA VAL A 44 6.03 -4.49 2.17
C VAL A 44 4.86 -4.74 3.12
N TYR A 45 5.07 -5.50 4.21
CA TYR A 45 4.04 -5.73 5.22
C TYR A 45 3.54 -4.44 5.88
N ARG A 46 4.44 -3.50 6.21
CA ARG A 46 4.03 -2.20 6.77
C ARG A 46 3.14 -1.42 5.82
N VAL A 47 3.50 -1.38 4.53
CA VAL A 47 2.69 -0.71 3.50
C VAL A 47 1.33 -1.37 3.35
N ILE A 48 1.27 -2.71 3.27
CA ILE A 48 -0.01 -3.43 3.17
C ILE A 48 -0.87 -3.16 4.41
N SER A 49 -0.30 -3.25 5.61
CA SER A 49 -1.01 -2.99 6.86
C SER A 49 -1.53 -1.56 6.95
N ASP A 50 -0.71 -0.57 6.59
CA ASP A 50 -1.09 0.85 6.60
C ASP A 50 -2.25 1.12 5.64
N ILE A 51 -2.31 0.43 4.51
CA ILE A 51 -3.39 0.58 3.53
C ILE A 51 -4.66 -0.13 3.97
N MET A 52 -4.55 -1.30 4.60
CA MET A 52 -5.69 -2.00 5.18
C MET A 52 -6.31 -1.20 6.34
N ASP A 53 -5.48 -0.55 7.16
CA ASP A 53 -5.90 0.27 8.29
C ASP A 53 -6.52 1.60 7.84
N ASN A 54 -5.97 2.20 6.77
CA ASN A 54 -6.51 3.42 6.16
C ASN A 54 -7.58 3.16 5.09
N GLN A 55 -8.05 1.92 4.90
CA GLN A 55 -9.27 1.72 4.13
C GLN A 55 -10.40 2.40 4.90
N PRO A 56 -11.21 3.28 4.26
CA PRO A 56 -12.45 3.69 4.87
C PRO A 56 -13.24 2.41 5.08
N ILE A 57 -13.33 1.95 6.33
CA ILE A 57 -14.27 0.91 6.73
C ILE A 57 -15.58 1.24 6.02
N PRO A 58 -16.18 0.31 5.24
CA PRO A 58 -17.51 0.55 4.72
C PRO A 58 -18.38 0.73 5.96
N THR A 59 -18.72 1.99 6.27
CA THR A 59 -19.75 2.33 7.24
C THR A 59 -20.95 1.54 6.80
N LYS A 60 -21.28 0.50 7.59
CA LYS A 60 -22.34 -0.48 7.30
C LYS A 60 -23.46 0.21 6.54
N ALA A 61 -23.77 -0.27 5.34
CA ALA A 61 -25.01 0.09 4.68
C ALA A 61 -26.14 -0.11 5.72
N PRO A 62 -27.08 0.85 5.87
CA PRO A 62 -28.14 0.71 6.85
C PRO A 62 -28.86 -0.60 6.56
N GLU A 63 -28.80 -1.50 7.53
CA GLU A 63 -29.58 -2.72 7.58
C GLU A 63 -31.06 -2.33 7.46
N ASN A 64 -31.62 -2.44 6.26
CA ASN A 64 -33.06 -2.38 6.09
C ASN A 64 -33.61 -3.66 6.72
N HIS A 65 -34.02 -3.55 7.99
CA HIS A 65 -34.75 -4.56 8.73
C HIS A 65 -36.09 -4.78 8.01
N PRO A 66 -36.38 -5.96 7.43
CA PRO A 66 -37.72 -6.24 6.94
C PRO A 66 -38.65 -6.36 8.16
N TYR A 67 -39.79 -5.66 8.09
CA TYR A 67 -40.94 -5.85 8.97
C TYR A 67 -41.56 -7.23 8.75
#